data_AF-A0A7T8JV63-F1
#
_entry.id   AF-A0A7T8JV63-F1
#
_cell.length_a   1.000
_cell.length_b   1.000
_cell.length_c   1.000
_cell.angle_alpha   90.00
_cell.angle_beta   90.00
_cell.angle_gamma   90.00
#
_symmetry.space_group_name_H-M   'P 1'
#
loop_
_entity.id
_entity.type
_entity.pdbx_description
1 polymer ?
#
loop_
_entity_poly.entity_id
_entity_poly.type
_entity_poly.pdbx_seq_one_letter_code
_entity_poly.pdbx_strand_id
1 'polypeptide(L)'
;MFQKLEEELLAQIKMCESNRAYFKSTGDIPSSNKFMQMEAHTKKDLQALRHAYKLGSSVPSFHYEVRSFSRVVCNTDLTDNEVELQILAGNNYKGDKTIDTYVTYEFPYPKEDPFKGETQKVKDSDCPNYEHSISIPST
;
A
#
# COMPACT_ATOMS: atom_id res chain seq x y z
N MET A 1 -18.62 9.46 21.53
CA MET A 1 -18.97 8.07 21.12
C MET A 1 -19.18 7.97 19.62
N PHE A 2 -20.10 8.75 19.03
CA PHE A 2 -20.29 8.83 17.57
C PHE A 2 -19.00 9.03 16.78
N GLN A 3 -18.19 10.02 17.14
CA GLN A 3 -16.91 10.31 16.46
C GLN A 3 -15.95 9.12 16.43
N LYS A 4 -15.80 8.41 17.55
CA LYS A 4 -14.93 7.23 17.63
C LYS A 4 -15.42 6.11 16.71
N LEU A 5 -16.72 5.83 16.72
CA LEU A 5 -17.32 4.81 15.85
C LEU A 5 -17.19 5.21 14.37
N GLU A 6 -17.30 6.50 14.07
CA GLU A 6 -17.11 7.03 12.72
C GLU A 6 -15.67 6.84 12.22
N GLU A 7 -14.68 7.16 13.06
CA GLU A 7 -13.26 6.96 12.79
C GLU A 7 -12.93 5.47 12.56
N GLU A 8 -13.48 4.58 13.39
CA GLU A 8 -13.32 3.12 13.27
C GLU A 8 -13.90 2.59 11.94
N LEU A 9 -15.12 3.01 11.58
CA LEU A 9 -15.75 2.62 10.31
C LEU A 9 -14.98 3.15 9.09
N LEU A 10 -14.45 4.38 9.17
CA LEU A 10 -13.59 4.95 8.11
C LEU A 10 -12.28 4.18 7.96
N ALA A 11 -11.65 3.78 9.06
CA ALA A 11 -10.44 2.96 9.04
C ALA A 11 -10.72 1.58 8.41
N GLN A 12 -11.85 0.97 8.73
CA GLN A 12 -12.27 -0.30 8.15
C GLN A 12 -12.56 -0.19 6.65
N ILE A 13 -13.15 0.91 6.18
CA ILE A 13 -13.35 1.16 4.73
C ILE A 13 -12.00 1.22 4.02
N LYS A 14 -11.04 2.00 4.53
CA LYS A 14 -9.69 2.09 3.95
C LYS A 14 -9.00 0.73 3.89
N MET A 15 -9.10 -0.06 4.96
CA MET A 15 -8.58 -1.41 5.00
C MET A 15 -9.20 -2.30 3.90
N CYS A 16 -10.52 -2.21 3.69
CA CYS A 16 -11.19 -2.97 2.64
C CYS A 16 -10.73 -2.54 1.24
N GLU A 17 -10.58 -1.24 1.00
CA GLU A 17 -10.12 -0.67 -0.27
C GLU A 17 -8.70 -1.16 -0.60
N SER A 18 -7.76 -1.07 0.35
CA SER A 18 -6.37 -1.55 0.17
C SER A 18 -6.31 -3.05 -0.13
N ASN A 19 -7.00 -3.88 0.65
CA ASN A 19 -6.99 -5.34 0.43
C ASN A 19 -7.66 -5.72 -0.90
N ARG A 20 -8.77 -5.06 -1.26
CA ARG A 20 -9.46 -5.31 -2.53
C ARG A 20 -8.57 -5.02 -3.74
N ALA A 21 -7.85 -3.89 -3.72
CA ALA A 21 -6.93 -3.50 -4.78
C ALA A 21 -5.81 -4.55 -4.94
N TYR A 22 -5.26 -5.02 -3.82
CA TYR A 22 -4.24 -6.07 -3.81
C TYR A 22 -4.74 -7.40 -4.37
N PHE A 23 -5.83 -7.95 -3.85
CA PHE A 23 -6.36 -9.24 -4.33
C PHE A 23 -6.76 -9.17 -5.81
N LYS A 24 -7.15 -7.98 -6.28
CA LYS A 24 -7.38 -7.74 -7.71
C LYS A 24 -6.08 -7.77 -8.52
N SER A 25 -4.98 -7.18 -8.03
CA SER A 25 -3.69 -7.19 -8.73
C SER A 25 -3.04 -8.57 -8.75
N THR A 26 -3.27 -9.41 -7.73
CA THR A 26 -2.75 -10.79 -7.68
C THR A 26 -3.64 -11.82 -8.38
N GLY A 27 -4.80 -11.41 -8.92
CA GLY A 27 -5.74 -12.29 -9.60
C GLY A 27 -6.68 -13.11 -8.69
N ASP A 28 -6.65 -12.89 -7.37
CA ASP A 28 -7.58 -13.51 -6.42
C ASP A 28 -8.91 -12.74 -6.38
N ILE A 29 -9.74 -12.99 -7.40
CA ILE A 29 -11.06 -12.38 -7.56
C ILE A 29 -12.03 -12.73 -6.41
N PRO A 30 -12.08 -13.97 -5.89
CA PRO A 30 -12.93 -14.30 -4.73
C PRO A 30 -12.64 -13.44 -3.50
N SER A 31 -11.37 -13.30 -3.11
CA SER A 31 -10.98 -12.46 -1.96
C SER A 31 -11.24 -10.98 -2.22
N SER A 32 -10.98 -10.50 -3.45
CA SER A 32 -11.31 -9.13 -3.86
C SER A 32 -12.81 -8.83 -3.70
N ASN A 33 -13.68 -9.74 -4.14
CA ASN A 33 -15.14 -9.61 -3.99
C ASN A 33 -15.59 -9.63 -2.53
N LYS A 34 -14.94 -10.43 -1.67
CA LYS A 34 -15.23 -10.46 -0.23
C LYS A 34 -14.95 -9.10 0.43
N PHE A 35 -13.81 -8.47 0.12
CA PHE A 35 -13.49 -7.13 0.64
C PHE A 35 -14.39 -6.05 0.04
N MET A 36 -14.81 -6.19 -1.23
CA MET A 36 -15.80 -5.30 -1.84
C MET A 36 -17.16 -5.34 -1.12
N GLN A 37 -17.66 -6.53 -0.79
CA GLN A 37 -18.91 -6.66 -0.04
C GLN A 37 -18.77 -6.07 1.37
N MET A 38 -17.64 -6.31 2.03
CA MET A 38 -17.36 -5.75 3.35
C MET A 38 -17.35 -4.22 3.34
N GLU A 39 -16.64 -3.63 2.38
CA GLU A 39 -16.59 -2.18 2.15
C GLU A 39 -18.00 -1.59 2.00
N ALA A 40 -18.86 -2.25 1.21
CA ALA A 40 -20.23 -1.81 0.98
C ALA A 40 -21.09 -1.88 2.25
N HIS A 41 -20.90 -2.90 3.09
CA HIS A 41 -21.59 -3.01 4.37
C HIS A 41 -21.13 -1.91 5.34
N THR A 42 -19.82 -1.75 5.52
CA THR A 42 -19.25 -0.70 6.39
C THR A 42 -19.66 0.71 5.94
N LYS A 43 -19.77 0.97 4.63
CA LYS A 43 -20.30 2.24 4.10
C LYS A 43 -21.77 2.47 4.48
N LYS A 44 -22.60 1.43 4.49
CA LYS A 44 -24.00 1.54 4.96
C LYS A 44 -24.06 1.82 6.46
N ASP A 45 -23.24 1.16 7.26
CA ASP A 45 -23.19 1.38 8.71
C ASP A 45 -22.75 2.82 9.03
N LEU A 46 -21.74 3.32 8.32
CA LEU A 46 -21.28 4.71 8.43
C LEU A 46 -22.39 5.71 8.08
N GLN A 47 -23.17 5.44 7.02
CA GLN A 47 -24.31 6.28 6.66
C GLN A 47 -25.40 6.27 7.74
N ALA A 48 -25.73 5.10 8.28
CA ALA A 48 -26.71 4.96 9.36
C ALA A 48 -26.26 5.72 10.62
N LEU A 49 -24.99 5.59 11.00
CA LEU A 49 -24.39 6.32 12.12
C LEU A 49 -24.47 7.84 11.93
N ARG A 50 -24.07 8.34 10.76
CA ARG A 50 -24.13 9.77 10.42
C ARG A 50 -25.55 10.29 10.39
N HIS A 51 -26.50 9.49 9.93
CA HIS A 51 -27.91 9.86 9.90
C HIS A 51 -28.49 9.97 11.32
N ALA A 52 -28.22 8.98 12.19
CA ALA A 52 -28.64 9.02 13.59
C ALA A 52 -28.05 10.25 14.32
N TYR A 53 -26.78 10.58 14.06
CA TYR A 53 -26.14 11.78 14.61
C TYR A 53 -26.85 13.07 14.19
N LYS A 54 -27.19 13.20 12.90
CA LYS A 54 -27.91 14.38 12.37
C LYS A 54 -29.29 14.56 12.97
N LEU A 55 -29.99 13.46 13.27
CA LEU A 55 -31.32 13.48 13.88
C LEU A 55 -31.28 13.75 15.41
N GLY A 56 -30.09 13.83 16.01
CA GLY A 56 -29.95 13.94 17.47
C GLY A 56 -30.35 12.65 18.22
N SER A 57 -30.47 11.54 17.50
CA SER A 57 -30.82 10.23 18.05
C SER A 57 -29.63 9.60 18.78
N SER A 58 -29.90 8.58 19.59
CA SER A 58 -28.85 7.78 20.23
C SER A 58 -28.01 7.01 19.20
N VAL A 59 -26.80 6.60 19.62
CA VAL A 59 -25.91 5.77 18.81
C VAL A 59 -26.63 4.45 18.46
N PRO A 60 -26.61 3.99 17.19
CA PRO A 60 -27.12 2.68 16.83
C PRO A 60 -26.50 1.56 17.67
N SER A 61 -27.25 0.50 17.96
CA SER A 61 -26.71 -0.67 18.65
C SER A 61 -25.58 -1.29 17.82
N PHE A 62 -24.46 -1.61 18.46
CA PHE A 62 -23.30 -2.21 17.81
C PHE A 62 -22.67 -3.26 18.72
N HIS A 63 -21.93 -4.19 18.11
CA HIS A 63 -21.08 -5.14 18.79
C HIS A 63 -19.74 -5.24 18.06
N TYR A 64 -18.69 -5.55 18.79
CA TYR A 64 -17.38 -5.78 18.20
C TYR A 64 -17.31 -7.21 17.67
N GLU A 65 -16.90 -7.36 16.41
CA GLU A 65 -16.56 -8.64 15.82
C GLU A 65 -15.05 -8.70 15.55
N VAL A 66 -14.41 -9.79 15.99
CA VAL A 66 -13.05 -10.10 15.55
C VAL A 66 -13.16 -10.95 14.30
N ARG A 67 -12.66 -10.42 13.19
CA ARG A 67 -12.53 -11.17 11.93
C ARG A 67 -11.06 -11.38 11.63
N SER A 68 -10.62 -12.63 11.64
CA SER A 68 -9.30 -13.00 11.19
C SER A 68 -9.26 -12.94 9.67
N PHE A 69 -8.50 -11.98 9.15
CA PHE A 69 -8.09 -11.99 7.77
C PHE A 69 -6.68 -12.52 7.73
N SER A 70 -6.39 -13.38 6.76
CA SER A 70 -5.01 -13.54 6.31
C SER A 70 -4.58 -12.15 5.83
N ARG A 71 -3.87 -11.39 6.68
CA ARG A 71 -3.07 -10.27 6.20
C ARG A 71 -2.12 -10.94 5.23
N VAL A 72 -2.38 -10.80 3.94
CA VAL A 72 -1.48 -11.36 2.95
C VAL A 72 -0.16 -10.63 3.19
N VAL A 73 0.82 -11.41 3.63
CA VAL A 73 2.20 -10.94 3.74
C VAL A 73 2.57 -10.60 2.30
N CYS A 74 2.62 -9.30 2.00
CA CYS A 74 3.19 -8.84 0.75
C CYS A 74 4.62 -9.35 0.70
N ASN A 75 5.05 -9.80 -0.47
CA ASN A 75 6.42 -10.25 -0.72
C ASN A 75 6.77 -11.49 0.14
N THR A 76 6.06 -12.61 -0.04
CA THR A 76 6.35 -13.88 0.66
C THR A 76 7.75 -14.44 0.37
N ASP A 77 8.40 -13.91 -0.66
CA ASP A 77 9.79 -14.10 -1.03
C ASP A 77 10.77 -13.31 -0.15
N LEU A 78 10.29 -12.26 0.55
CA LEU A 78 11.08 -11.51 1.53
C LEU A 78 10.89 -12.10 2.91
N THR A 79 11.99 -12.27 3.62
CA THR A 79 11.97 -12.59 5.04
C THR A 79 11.60 -11.36 5.88
N ASP A 80 11.23 -11.55 7.15
CA ASP A 80 10.83 -10.46 8.06
C ASP A 80 11.91 -9.36 8.23
N ASN A 81 13.17 -9.66 7.87
CA ASN A 81 14.34 -8.78 8.00
C ASN A 81 14.86 -8.28 6.65
N GLU A 82 14.06 -8.36 5.59
CA GLU A 82 14.46 -7.94 4.24
C GLU A 82 13.51 -6.89 3.67
N VAL A 83 14.08 -5.98 2.89
CA VAL A 83 13.36 -4.96 2.12
C VAL A 83 13.85 -5.05 0.68
N GLU A 84 12.94 -5.20 -0.28
CA GLU A 84 13.29 -5.14 -1.70
C GLU A 84 13.20 -3.69 -2.21
N LEU A 85 14.24 -3.24 -2.90
CA LEU A 85 14.25 -2.00 -3.66
C LEU A 85 14.19 -2.32 -5.16
N GLN A 86 13.13 -1.87 -5.82
CA GLN A 86 12.97 -1.96 -7.27
C GLN A 86 13.05 -0.58 -7.91
N ILE A 87 14.00 -0.40 -8.84
CA ILE A 87 14.15 0.79 -9.67
C ILE A 87 13.78 0.37 -11.10
N LEU A 88 12.54 0.65 -11.48
CA LEU A 88 11.98 0.20 -12.75
C LEU A 88 12.41 1.12 -13.90
N ALA A 89 11.96 2.37 -13.90
CA ALA A 89 12.21 3.30 -15.00
C ALA A 89 12.24 4.76 -14.56
N GLY A 90 12.93 5.58 -15.34
CA GLY A 90 12.83 7.03 -15.33
C GLY A 90 11.84 7.50 -16.39
N ASN A 91 11.04 8.52 -16.07
CA ASN A 91 10.01 9.01 -17.00
C ASN A 91 10.26 10.48 -17.35
N ASN A 92 10.47 10.76 -18.63
CA ASN A 92 10.51 12.11 -19.21
C ASN A 92 11.51 13.05 -18.50
N TYR A 93 12.77 12.61 -18.43
CA TYR A 93 13.84 13.42 -17.90
C TYR A 93 14.05 14.68 -18.76
N LYS A 94 14.25 15.81 -18.08
CA LYS A 94 14.51 17.09 -18.75
C LYS A 94 15.94 17.10 -19.28
N GLY A 95 16.10 17.08 -20.59
CA GLY A 95 17.41 17.11 -21.24
C GLY A 95 17.34 16.69 -22.70
N ASP A 96 18.51 16.52 -23.32
CA ASP A 96 18.61 15.91 -24.65
C ASP A 96 18.22 14.43 -24.58
N LYS A 97 17.65 13.89 -25.66
CA LYS A 97 17.28 12.48 -25.75
C LYS A 97 18.48 11.52 -25.74
N THR A 98 19.69 12.06 -25.71
CA THR A 98 20.96 11.34 -25.73
C THR A 98 21.66 11.39 -24.37
N ILE A 99 20.88 11.48 -23.27
CA ILE A 99 21.45 11.46 -21.92
C ILE A 99 21.71 10.02 -21.46
N ASP A 100 22.85 9.83 -20.83
CA ASP A 100 23.20 8.60 -20.13
C ASP A 100 22.89 8.76 -18.64
N THR A 101 22.11 7.85 -18.08
CA THR A 101 21.61 7.97 -16.70
C THR A 101 21.78 6.68 -15.91
N TYR A 102 21.93 6.84 -14.60
CA TYR A 102 21.97 5.76 -13.62
C TYR A 102 21.41 6.32 -12.30
N VAL A 103 20.89 5.45 -11.44
CA VAL A 103 20.32 5.83 -10.15
C VAL A 103 21.20 5.28 -9.04
N THR A 104 21.69 6.15 -8.17
CA THR A 104 22.34 5.79 -6.91
C THR A 104 21.31 5.79 -5.79
N TYR A 105 21.42 4.86 -4.85
CA TYR A 105 20.56 4.79 -3.68
C TYR A 105 21.38 4.54 -2.41
N GLU A 106 20.87 5.07 -1.30
CA GLU A 106 21.45 4.91 0.03
C GLU A 106 20.32 4.65 1.03
N PHE A 107 20.44 3.55 1.77
CA PHE A 107 19.56 3.23 2.87
C PHE A 107 20.22 3.69 4.19
N PRO A 108 19.56 4.55 4.97
CA PRO A 108 20.18 5.25 6.10
C PRO A 108 20.45 4.37 7.33
N TYR A 109 20.05 3.10 7.29
CA TYR A 109 20.27 2.12 8.35
C TYR A 109 21.03 0.91 7.76
N PRO A 110 22.01 0.35 8.50
CA PRO A 110 22.56 0.83 9.77
C PRO A 110 23.39 2.11 9.60
N LYS A 111 23.41 2.98 10.62
CA LYS A 111 24.04 4.32 10.51
C LYS A 111 25.56 4.29 10.32
N GLU A 112 26.22 3.24 10.80
CA GLU A 112 27.68 3.10 10.72
C GLU A 112 28.14 2.65 9.33
N ASP A 113 27.34 1.80 8.68
CA ASP A 113 27.58 1.31 7.32
C ASP A 113 26.28 1.29 6.51
N PRO A 114 25.85 2.47 5.99
CA PRO A 114 24.62 2.58 5.22
C PRO A 114 24.71 1.73 3.95
N PHE A 115 23.66 0.96 3.66
CA PHE A 115 23.63 0.17 2.43
C PHE A 115 23.55 1.11 1.22
N LYS A 116 24.52 1.03 0.32
CA LYS A 116 24.61 1.87 -0.88
C LYS A 116 24.71 1.00 -2.12
N GLY A 117 24.18 1.51 -3.22
CA GLY A 117 24.33 0.87 -4.52
C GLY A 117 23.94 1.79 -5.66
N GLU A 118 24.12 1.28 -6.87
CA GLU A 118 23.77 1.99 -8.10
C GLU A 118 23.21 1.01 -9.13
N THR A 119 22.33 1.51 -10.00
CA THR A 119 21.86 0.76 -11.15
C THR A 119 22.89 0.75 -12.27
N GLN A 120 22.71 -0.13 -13.25
CA GLN A 120 23.43 0.00 -14.51
C GLN A 120 23.11 1.32 -15.21
N LYS A 121 24.06 1.80 -16.00
CA LYS A 121 23.90 2.99 -16.82
C LYS A 121 23.08 2.68 -18.06
N VAL A 122 21.96 3.36 -18.22
CA VAL A 122 21.15 3.36 -19.44
C VAL A 122 21.58 4.53 -20.31
N LYS A 123 21.90 4.25 -21.57
CA LYS A 123 22.40 5.26 -22.50
C LYS A 123 21.31 5.80 -23.40
N ASP A 124 21.53 7.03 -23.87
CA ASP A 124 20.74 7.66 -24.92
C ASP A 124 19.21 7.58 -24.73
N SER A 125 18.72 7.90 -23.53
CA SER A 125 17.29 7.83 -23.24
C SER A 125 16.83 8.87 -22.21
N ASP A 126 15.79 9.61 -22.57
CA ASP A 126 15.03 10.47 -21.65
C ASP A 126 13.97 9.70 -20.84
N CYS A 127 13.75 8.42 -21.17
CA CYS A 127 12.86 7.50 -20.49
C CYS A 127 13.57 6.14 -20.22
N PRO A 128 14.65 6.13 -19.42
CA PRO A 128 15.48 4.95 -19.22
C PRO A 128 14.73 3.85 -18.48
N ASN A 129 14.90 2.60 -18.91
CA ASN A 129 14.42 1.42 -18.20
C ASN A 129 15.60 0.75 -17.49
N TYR A 130 15.58 0.74 -16.17
CA TYR A 130 16.68 0.23 -15.33
C TYR A 130 16.49 -1.22 -14.92
N GLU A 131 15.23 -1.68 -14.76
CA GLU A 131 14.85 -3.05 -14.34
C GLU A 131 15.72 -3.61 -13.20
N HIS A 132 16.08 -2.76 -12.24
CA HIS A 132 17.00 -3.12 -11.16
C HIS A 132 16.20 -3.55 -9.93
N SER A 133 16.46 -4.76 -9.41
CA SER A 133 15.93 -5.22 -8.13
C SER A 133 17.06 -5.67 -7.21
N ILE A 134 16.97 -5.30 -5.93
CA ILE A 134 17.92 -5.72 -4.90
C ILE A 134 17.24 -5.89 -3.54
N SER A 135 17.64 -6.94 -2.81
CA SER A 135 17.22 -7.16 -1.43
C SER A 135 18.21 -6.49 -0.46
N ILE A 136 17.66 -5.72 0.47
CA ILE A 136 18.37 -4.93 1.46
C ILE A 136 18.07 -5.50 2.85
N PRO A 137 19.09 -5.87 3.65
CA PRO A 137 18.89 -6.26 5.04
C PRO A 137 18.32 -5.08 5.84
N SER A 138 17.24 -5.31 6.57
CA SER A 138 16.60 -4.28 7.40
C SER A 138 17.01 -4.33 8.87
N THR A 139 17.88 -5.28 9.26
CA THR A 139 18.39 -5.46 10.64
C THR A 139 19.89 -5.56 10.71
#